data_AF-A0A1Y6HDJ2-F1
#
_entry.id   AF-A0A1Y6HDJ2-F1
#
_cell.length_a   1.000
_cell.length_b   1.000
_cell.length_c   1.000
_cell.angle_alpha   90.00
_cell.angle_beta   90.00
_cell.angle_gamma   90.00
#
_symmetry.space_group_name_H-M   'P 1'
#
loop_
_entity.id
_entity.type
_entity.pdbx_description
1 polymer ?
#
loop_
_entity_poly.entity_id
_entity_poly.type
_entity_poly.pdbx_seq_one_letter_code
_entity_poly.pdbx_strand_id
1 'polypeptide(L)'
;MLTVSILGNPSEGIWALKLIAMIAYPAMLVIGLPMHLLFQSKGWTSVWPYLIAGTITGAAIAYFLFPMLQGAASGPVTASSIAIAAICAFFGAITAATFWMIVRPNNK
;
A
#
# COMPACT_ATOMS: atom_id res chain seq x y z
N MET A 1 -5.62 12.79 -11.69
CA MET A 1 -6.31 12.04 -12.76
C MET A 1 -7.16 10.87 -12.25
N LEU A 2 -6.76 10.07 -11.25
CA LEU A 2 -7.61 8.98 -10.73
C LEU A 2 -9.01 9.42 -10.26
N THR A 3 -9.12 10.54 -9.54
CA THR A 3 -10.41 11.12 -9.09
C THR A 3 -11.27 11.66 -10.23
N VAL A 4 -10.64 12.20 -11.28
CA VAL A 4 -11.33 12.67 -12.49
C VAL A 4 -11.74 11.50 -13.39
N SER A 5 -10.95 10.43 -13.46
CA SER A 5 -11.33 9.20 -14.16
C SER A 5 -12.44 8.44 -13.42
N ILE A 6 -12.45 8.41 -12.08
CA ILE A 6 -13.55 7.77 -11.31
C ILE A 6 -14.88 8.54 -11.45
N LEU A 7 -14.85 9.88 -11.47
CA LEU A 7 -16.06 10.71 -11.60
C LEU A 7 -16.47 11.01 -13.05
N GLY A 8 -15.53 11.05 -13.99
CA GLY A 8 -15.74 11.46 -15.38
C GLY A 8 -15.83 10.30 -16.37
N ASN A 9 -15.17 9.17 -16.10
CA ASN A 9 -15.23 7.98 -16.95
C ASN A 9 -14.94 6.69 -16.14
N PRO A 10 -15.94 6.13 -15.44
CA PRO A 10 -15.75 5.06 -14.45
C PRO A 10 -15.05 3.80 -14.99
N SER A 11 -15.07 3.60 -16.31
CA SER A 11 -14.35 2.52 -17.00
C SER A 11 -12.83 2.60 -16.81
N GLU A 12 -12.25 3.81 -16.86
CA GLU A 12 -10.81 4.04 -16.64
C GLU A 12 -10.43 3.90 -15.17
N GLY A 13 -11.30 4.39 -14.27
CA GLY A 13 -11.13 4.25 -12.83
C GLY A 13 -11.07 2.77 -12.40
N ILE A 14 -11.98 1.95 -12.92
CA ILE A 14 -12.01 0.49 -12.67
C ILE A 14 -10.76 -0.19 -13.22
N TRP A 15 -10.31 0.19 -14.43
CA TRP A 15 -9.10 -0.37 -15.03
C TRP A 15 -7.84 -0.05 -14.22
N ALA A 16 -7.71 1.21 -13.79
CA ALA A 16 -6.62 1.62 -12.91
C ALA A 16 -6.67 0.86 -11.57
N LEU A 17 -7.85 0.73 -10.97
CA LEU A 17 -8.02 -0.02 -9.71
C LEU A 17 -7.60 -1.49 -9.86
N LYS A 18 -7.96 -2.12 -10.98
CA LYS A 18 -7.62 -3.52 -11.27
C LYS A 18 -6.11 -3.71 -11.46
N LEU A 19 -5.44 -2.81 -12.18
CA LEU A 19 -3.98 -2.82 -12.34
C LEU A 19 -3.26 -2.62 -11.01
N ILE A 20 -3.75 -1.67 -10.20
CA ILE A 20 -3.22 -1.41 -8.86
C ILE A 20 -3.38 -2.67 -7.98
N ALA A 21 -4.56 -3.27 -7.97
CA ALA A 21 -4.83 -4.48 -7.20
C ALA A 21 -3.92 -5.65 -7.60
N MET A 22 -3.75 -5.90 -8.90
CA MET A 22 -2.91 -6.99 -9.41
C MET A 22 -1.46 -6.91 -8.93
N ILE A 23 -0.93 -5.72 -8.66
CA ILE A 23 0.47 -5.54 -8.27
C ILE A 23 0.62 -5.25 -6.77
N ALA A 24 -0.31 -4.49 -6.19
CA ALA A 24 -0.29 -4.15 -4.77
C ALA A 24 -0.43 -5.39 -3.89
N TYR A 25 -1.28 -6.35 -4.25
CA TYR A 25 -1.43 -7.60 -3.47
C TYR A 25 -0.13 -8.42 -3.39
N PRO A 26 0.51 -8.80 -4.51
CA PRO A 26 1.77 -9.53 -4.44
C PRO A 26 2.90 -8.70 -3.83
N ALA A 27 2.99 -7.40 -4.10
CA ALA A 27 3.99 -6.53 -3.47
C ALA A 27 3.83 -6.51 -1.94
N MET A 28 2.58 -6.43 -1.44
CA MET A 28 2.30 -6.48 -0.02
C MET A 28 2.54 -7.85 0.61
N LEU A 29 2.35 -8.95 -0.13
CA LEU A 29 2.75 -10.28 0.37
C LEU A 29 4.26 -10.41 0.44
N VAL A 30 4.98 -10.00 -0.61
CA VAL A 30 6.44 -10.12 -0.69
C VAL A 30 7.14 -9.24 0.33
N ILE A 31 6.62 -8.05 0.62
CA ILE A 31 7.22 -7.13 1.60
C ILE A 31 6.63 -7.32 3.00
N GLY A 32 5.31 -7.44 3.09
CA GLY A 32 4.60 -7.52 4.36
C GLY A 32 4.86 -8.82 5.12
N LEU A 33 5.01 -9.95 4.44
CA LEU A 33 5.27 -11.24 5.10
C LEU A 33 6.66 -11.26 5.79
N PRO A 34 7.78 -10.89 5.15
CA PRO A 34 9.07 -10.76 5.85
C PRO A 34 9.05 -9.75 6.98
N MET A 35 8.40 -8.59 6.77
CA MET A 35 8.29 -7.55 7.81
C MET A 35 7.53 -8.08 9.04
N HIS A 36 6.45 -8.82 8.80
CA HIS A 36 5.68 -9.48 9.83
C HIS A 36 6.51 -10.52 10.61
N LEU A 37 7.25 -11.38 9.90
CA LEU A 37 8.14 -12.37 10.53
C LEU A 37 9.23 -11.69 11.38
N LEU A 38 9.77 -10.55 10.91
CA LEU A 38 10.76 -9.77 11.65
C LEU A 38 10.18 -9.13 12.92
N PHE A 39 8.94 -8.63 12.86
CA PHE A 39 8.27 -8.12 14.06
C PHE A 39 7.91 -9.23 15.04
N GLN A 40 7.52 -10.40 14.53
CA GLN A 40 7.28 -11.58 15.35
C GLN A 40 8.57 -12.07 16.03
N SER A 41 9.69 -12.15 15.31
CA SER A 41 10.97 -12.60 15.88
C SER A 41 11.49 -11.65 16.96
N LYS A 42 11.14 -10.37 16.89
CA LYS A 42 11.46 -9.36 17.92
C LYS A 42 10.46 -9.29 19.07
N GLY A 43 9.40 -10.11 19.05
CA GLY A 43 8.35 -10.07 20.06
C GLY A 43 7.57 -8.75 20.10
N TRP A 44 7.54 -8.01 18.98
CA TRP A 44 6.84 -6.74 18.91
C TRP A 44 5.34 -6.97 18.79
N THR A 45 4.65 -6.85 19.92
CA THR A 45 3.21 -7.10 20.07
C THR A 45 2.36 -5.86 19.86
N SER A 46 2.96 -4.68 19.70
CA SER A 46 2.25 -3.43 19.51
C SER A 46 1.75 -3.28 18.06
N VAL A 47 0.63 -2.59 17.89
CA VAL A 47 0.03 -2.28 16.57
C VAL A 47 0.83 -1.20 15.84
N TRP A 48 1.49 -0.31 16.59
CA TRP A 48 2.19 0.86 16.04
C TRP A 48 3.30 0.52 15.02
N PRO A 49 4.20 -0.45 15.27
CA PRO A 49 5.20 -0.86 14.28
C PRO A 49 4.58 -1.37 12.98
N TYR A 50 3.46 -2.09 13.06
CA TYR A 50 2.74 -2.59 11.90
C TYR A 50 2.11 -1.45 11.10
N LEU A 51 1.48 -0.47 11.77
CA LEU A 51 0.93 0.70 11.10
C LEU A 51 2.02 1.50 10.38
N ILE A 52 3.14 1.79 11.06
CA ILE A 52 4.25 2.54 10.47
C ILE A 52 4.85 1.79 9.28
N ALA A 53 5.12 0.50 9.46
CA ALA A 53 5.67 -0.36 8.42
C ALA A 53 4.75 -0.47 7.20
N GLY A 54 3.44 -0.65 7.43
CA GLY A 54 2.43 -0.69 6.38
C GLY A 54 2.29 0.65 5.65
N THR A 55 2.36 1.76 6.38
CA THR A 55 2.32 3.12 5.82
C THR A 55 3.53 3.35 4.91
N ILE A 56 4.74 3.04 5.40
CA ILE A 56 5.99 3.19 4.64
C ILE A 56 5.97 2.30 3.41
N THR A 57 5.53 1.05 3.55
CA THR A 57 5.45 0.10 2.43
C THR A 57 4.46 0.58 1.38
N GLY A 58 3.26 1.03 1.79
CA GLY A 58 2.27 1.59 0.88
C GLY A 58 2.76 2.84 0.16
N ALA A 59 3.46 3.74 0.86
CA ALA A 59 4.08 4.92 0.27
C ALA A 59 5.22 4.56 -0.69
N ALA A 60 6.05 3.57 -0.36
CA ALA A 60 7.13 3.08 -1.22
C ALA A 60 6.56 2.45 -2.50
N ILE A 61 5.52 1.63 -2.41
CA ILE A 61 4.82 1.09 -3.58
C ILE A 61 4.29 2.23 -4.45
N ALA A 62 3.65 3.24 -3.83
CA ALA A 62 3.18 4.40 -4.58
C ALA A 62 4.31 5.14 -5.31
N TYR A 63 5.45 5.30 -4.64
CA TYR A 63 6.59 6.04 -5.17
C TYR A 63 7.35 5.29 -6.26
N PHE A 64 7.59 3.98 -6.11
CA PHE A 64 8.39 3.22 -7.07
C PHE A 64 7.55 2.62 -8.20
N LEU A 65 6.35 2.14 -7.89
CA LEU A 65 5.58 1.34 -8.84
C LEU A 65 4.75 2.21 -9.80
N PHE A 66 4.12 3.28 -9.30
CA PHE A 66 3.27 4.11 -10.17
C PHE A 66 4.03 4.83 -11.29
N PRO A 67 5.22 5.42 -11.05
CA PRO A 67 6.01 6.01 -12.12
C PRO A 67 6.48 4.96 -13.13
N MET A 68 6.80 3.74 -12.68
CA MET A 68 7.20 2.63 -13.55
C MET A 68 6.05 2.19 -14.48
N LEU A 69 4.82 2.18 -13.98
CA LEU A 69 3.62 1.80 -14.75
C LEU A 69 3.13 2.89 -15.70
N GLN A 70 3.35 4.16 -15.40
CA GLN A 70 3.03 5.27 -16.32
C GLN A 70 4.05 5.42 -17.46
N GLY A 71 5.12 4.62 -17.47
CA GLY A 71 6.26 4.78 -18.36
C GLY A 71 7.11 5.99 -17.97
N ALA A 72 8.34 6.06 -18.48
CA ALA A 72 9.36 7.09 -18.15
C ALA A 72 8.96 8.56 -18.44
N ALA A 73 7.70 8.85 -18.72
CA ALA A 73 7.10 10.18 -18.78
C ALA A 73 6.65 10.67 -17.38
N SER A 74 7.45 10.42 -16.35
CA SER A 74 7.26 10.98 -15.02
C SER A 74 7.52 12.48 -15.05
N GLY A 75 6.49 13.23 -15.44
CA GLY A 75 6.41 14.67 -15.24
C GLY A 75 6.39 15.03 -13.74
N PRO A 76 6.40 16.33 -13.40
CA PRO A 76 6.48 16.81 -12.02
C PRO A 76 5.39 16.20 -11.13
N VAL A 77 5.70 16.02 -9.85
CA VAL A 77 4.78 15.52 -8.82
C VAL A 77 3.47 16.32 -8.88
N THR A 78 2.38 15.67 -9.28
CA THR A 78 1.06 16.30 -9.39
C THR A 78 0.27 16.07 -8.11
N ALA A 79 -0.72 16.92 -7.83
CA ALA A 79 -1.63 16.72 -6.69
C ALA A 79 -2.28 15.31 -6.69
N SER A 80 -2.47 14.72 -7.87
CA SER A 80 -2.97 13.35 -7.99
C SER A 80 -1.98 12.25 -7.59
N SER A 81 -0.67 12.42 -7.79
CA SER A 81 0.31 11.40 -7.35
C SER A 81 0.44 11.38 -5.83
N ILE A 82 0.33 12.56 -5.19
CA ILE A 82 0.29 12.68 -3.73
C ILE A 82 -0.96 12.01 -3.15
N ALA A 83 -2.13 12.24 -3.76
CA ALA A 83 -3.38 11.61 -3.31
C ALA A 83 -3.32 10.08 -3.42
N ILE A 84 -2.76 9.55 -4.52
CA ILE A 84 -2.55 8.11 -4.69
C ILE A 84 -1.59 7.56 -3.62
N ALA A 85 -0.48 8.26 -3.36
CA ALA A 85 0.47 7.85 -2.33
C ALA A 85 -0.16 7.83 -0.93
N ALA A 86 -0.97 8.83 -0.59
CA ALA A 86 -1.71 8.87 0.67
C ALA A 86 -2.69 7.70 0.81
N ILE A 87 -3.43 7.39 -0.27
CA ILE A 87 -4.37 6.25 -0.30
C ILE A 87 -3.61 4.92 -0.15
N CYS A 88 -2.52 4.72 -0.90
CA CYS A 88 -1.70 3.51 -0.80
C CYS A 88 -1.08 3.35 0.59
N ALA A 89 -0.59 4.43 1.19
CA ALA A 89 -0.05 4.43 2.55
C ALA A 89 -1.13 4.05 3.59
N PHE A 90 -2.34 4.61 3.46
CA PHE A 90 -3.46 4.30 4.34
C PHE A 90 -3.90 2.84 4.25
N PHE A 91 -4.14 2.33 3.04
CA PHE A 91 -4.49 0.92 2.84
C PHE A 91 -3.36 -0.02 3.23
N GLY A 92 -2.11 0.43 3.08
CA GLY A 92 -0.96 -0.35 3.53
C GLY A 92 -0.88 -0.48 5.05
N ALA A 93 -1.18 0.59 5.77
CA ALA A 93 -1.31 0.58 7.23
C ALA A 93 -2.42 -0.38 7.68
N ILE A 94 -3.60 -0.31 7.05
CA ILE A 94 -4.73 -1.22 7.35
C ILE A 94 -4.33 -2.67 7.13
N THR A 95 -3.70 -2.97 5.98
CA THR A 95 -3.29 -4.33 5.63
C THR A 95 -2.29 -4.89 6.65
N ALA A 96 -1.28 -4.11 7.03
CA ALA A 96 -0.31 -4.50 8.06
C ALA A 96 -0.98 -4.68 9.43
N ALA A 97 -1.96 -3.83 9.78
CA ALA A 97 -2.75 -4.02 10.99
C ALA A 97 -3.60 -5.31 10.95
N THR A 98 -4.10 -5.72 9.77
CA THR A 98 -4.78 -7.01 9.60
C THR A 98 -3.83 -8.18 9.86
N PHE A 99 -2.60 -8.13 9.34
CA PHE A 99 -1.56 -9.14 9.64
C PHE A 99 -1.27 -9.23 11.14
N TRP A 100 -1.20 -8.08 11.82
CA TRP A 100 -1.07 -8.04 13.27
C TRP A 100 -2.28 -8.67 13.98
N MET A 101 -3.52 -8.41 13.54
CA MET A 101 -4.72 -8.99 14.15
C MET A 101 -4.79 -10.51 14.01
N ILE A 102 -4.36 -11.07 12.87
CA ILE A 102 -4.35 -12.53 12.64
C ILE A 102 -3.42 -13.23 13.65
N VAL A 103 -2.26 -12.62 13.93
CA VAL A 103 -1.25 -13.16 14.85
C VAL A 103 -1.36 -12.53 16.24
N ARG A 104 -2.45 -11.81 16.53
CA ARG A 104 -2.62 -11.07 17.78
C ARG A 104 -2.15 -11.96 18.92
N PRO A 105 -1.14 -11.55 19.69
CA PRO A 105 -0.59 -12.37 20.76
C PRO A 105 -1.74 -12.57 21.74
N ASN A 106 -2.38 -13.72 21.63
CA ASN A 106 -3.37 -14.15 22.58
C ASN A 106 -2.55 -14.35 23.84
N ASN A 107 -2.73 -13.43 24.78
CA ASN A 107 -2.31 -13.53 26.16
C ASN A 107 -2.63 -14.96 26.62
N LYS A 108 -1.61 -15.82 26.66
CA LYS A 108 -1.57 -16.95 27.57
C LYS A 108 -0.78 -16.50 28.77
#